data_AF-A0A4U6S8K9-F1
#
_entry.id   AF-A0A4U6S8K9-F1
#
_cell.length_a   1.000
_cell.length_b   1.000
_cell.length_c   1.000
_cell.angle_alpha   90.00
_cell.angle_beta   90.00
_cell.angle_gamma   90.00
#
_symmetry.space_group_name_H-M   'P 1'
#
loop_
_entity.id
_entity.type
_entity.pdbx_description
1 polymer ?
#
loop_
_entity_poly.entity_id
_entity_poly.type
_entity_poly.pdbx_seq_one_letter_code
_entity_poly.pdbx_strand_id
1 'polypeptide(L)'
;MLLLLLAIGQAARSATASPESSVDDASLLYLSSSDWERQSAPRRVALAADFMRIFCTDQTMSAASLADCLDRDKADGALFERAMTCVSALSGSR
;
A
#
# COMPACT_ATOMS: atom_id res chain seq x y z
N MET A 1 -34.73 -11.10 -30.66
CA MET A 1 -33.77 -12.15 -30.27
C MET A 1 -32.41 -11.49 -30.07
N LEU A 2 -31.99 -11.43 -28.81
CA LEU A 2 -31.04 -10.49 -28.21
C LEU A 2 -29.56 -10.93 -28.40
N LEU A 3 -29.09 -11.10 -29.64
CA LEU A 3 -27.79 -11.75 -29.91
C LEU A 3 -26.81 -10.98 -30.82
N LEU A 4 -27.10 -9.72 -31.19
CA LEU A 4 -26.27 -8.97 -32.16
C LEU A 4 -25.49 -7.77 -31.58
N LEU A 5 -25.33 -7.68 -30.26
CA LEU A 5 -24.65 -6.53 -29.60
C LEU A 5 -23.30 -6.88 -28.93
N LEU A 6 -22.85 -8.13 -28.98
CA LEU A 6 -21.60 -8.57 -28.32
C LEU A 6 -20.33 -8.40 -29.20
N ALA A 7 -20.42 -7.84 -30.40
CA ALA A 7 -19.32 -7.83 -31.37
C ALA A 7 -18.46 -6.54 -31.39
N ILE A 8 -18.59 -5.63 -30.41
CA ILE A 8 -17.80 -4.37 -30.35
C ILE A 8 -16.93 -4.31 -29.07
N GLY A 9 -16.69 -5.45 -28.43
CA GLY A 9 -15.85 -5.56 -27.24
C GLY A 9 -14.37 -5.75 -27.57
N GLN A 10 -13.68 -4.67 -27.90
CA GLN A 10 -12.24 -4.48 -27.60
C GLN A 10 -11.25 -5.43 -28.31
N ALA A 11 -11.05 -5.21 -29.60
CA ALA A 11 -9.70 -5.26 -30.14
C ALA A 11 -8.90 -4.07 -29.55
N ALA A 12 -7.62 -4.29 -29.25
CA ALA A 12 -6.63 -3.35 -28.71
C ALA A 12 -6.55 -3.22 -27.18
N ARG A 13 -5.87 -4.20 -26.56
CA ARG A 13 -4.62 -3.93 -25.83
C ARG A 13 -3.83 -5.23 -25.70
N SER A 14 -3.00 -5.47 -26.71
CA SER A 14 -1.75 -6.17 -26.53
C SER A 14 -0.93 -5.37 -25.52
N ALA A 15 -1.08 -5.69 -24.25
CA ALA A 15 0.01 -5.66 -23.32
C ALA A 15 0.15 -7.11 -22.88
N THR A 16 1.16 -7.79 -23.40
CA THR A 16 1.85 -8.79 -22.60
C THR A 16 2.14 -8.11 -21.27
N ALA A 17 1.24 -8.30 -20.30
CA ALA A 17 1.58 -8.16 -18.91
C ALA A 17 2.64 -9.24 -18.72
N SER A 18 3.91 -8.84 -18.85
CA SER A 18 4.97 -9.52 -18.15
C SER A 18 4.42 -9.79 -16.75
N PRO A 19 4.55 -11.01 -16.21
CA PRO A 19 4.59 -11.12 -14.78
C PRO A 19 5.87 -10.37 -14.38
N GLU A 20 5.79 -9.06 -14.24
CA GLU A 20 6.72 -8.34 -13.39
C GLU A 20 6.53 -8.98 -12.03
N SER A 21 7.45 -9.92 -11.79
CA SER A 21 7.77 -10.59 -10.55
C SER A 21 7.08 -9.91 -9.37
N SER A 22 6.18 -10.66 -8.73
CA SER A 22 5.28 -10.28 -7.62
C SER A 22 6.00 -9.86 -6.33
N VAL A 23 7.16 -9.21 -6.43
CA VAL A 23 7.83 -8.48 -5.36
C VAL A 23 7.11 -7.15 -5.12
N ASP A 24 6.30 -6.69 -6.08
CA ASP A 24 5.50 -5.46 -6.06
C ASP A 24 4.09 -5.60 -5.42
N ASP A 25 3.79 -6.69 -4.73
CA ASP A 25 2.55 -6.84 -3.92
C ASP A 25 2.85 -7.28 -2.49
N ALA A 26 4.01 -6.86 -1.97
CA ALA A 26 4.30 -7.03 -0.56
C ALA A 26 3.49 -6.01 0.23
N SER A 27 2.32 -6.43 0.72
CA SER A 27 1.55 -5.67 1.70
C SER A 27 2.43 -5.28 2.88
N LEU A 28 2.24 -4.06 3.41
CA LEU A 28 2.95 -3.55 4.59
C LEU A 28 2.94 -4.56 5.76
N LEU A 29 1.91 -5.41 5.83
CA LEU A 29 1.73 -6.49 6.79
C LEU A 29 2.86 -7.53 6.82
N TYR A 30 3.41 -7.87 5.65
CA TYR A 30 4.40 -8.95 5.50
C TYR A 30 5.76 -8.43 5.08
N LEU A 31 5.87 -7.12 4.87
CA LEU A 31 7.10 -6.49 4.41
C LEU A 31 8.10 -6.41 5.57
N SER A 32 9.33 -6.87 5.33
CA SER A 32 10.42 -6.72 6.29
C SER A 32 10.90 -5.26 6.32
N SER A 33 11.53 -4.86 7.43
CA SER A 33 12.10 -3.52 7.55
C SER A 33 13.19 -3.25 6.49
N SER A 34 13.99 -4.26 6.14
CA SER A 34 14.99 -4.15 5.08
C SER A 34 14.38 -3.97 3.70
N ASP A 35 13.24 -4.62 3.43
CA ASP A 35 12.55 -4.47 2.14
C ASP A 35 11.86 -3.11 2.05
N TRP A 36 11.35 -2.59 3.16
CA TRP A 36 10.84 -1.22 3.26
C TRP A 36 11.91 -0.19 2.89
N GLU A 37 13.12 -0.31 3.44
CA GLU A 37 14.22 0.61 3.13
C GLU A 37 14.66 0.56 1.65
N ARG A 38 14.44 -0.57 0.97
CA ARG A 38 14.72 -0.72 -0.47
C ARG A 38 13.63 -0.11 -1.35
N GLN A 39 12.43 0.12 -0.82
CA GLN A 39 11.35 0.73 -1.59
C GLN A 39 11.65 2.19 -1.92
N SER A 40 11.19 2.62 -3.10
CA SER A 40 11.17 4.03 -3.47
C SER A 40 10.15 4.80 -2.61
N ALA A 41 10.37 6.10 -2.43
CA ALA A 41 9.46 6.93 -1.65
C ALA A 41 7.99 6.88 -2.15
N PRO A 42 7.69 6.95 -3.47
CA PRO A 42 6.32 6.80 -3.96
C PRO A 42 5.70 5.44 -3.60
N ARG A 43 6.52 4.38 -3.63
CA ARG A 43 6.06 3.02 -3.30
C ARG A 43 5.73 2.85 -1.83
N ARG A 44 6.53 3.45 -0.93
CA ARG A 44 6.24 3.49 0.52
C ARG A 44 4.91 4.16 0.84
N VAL A 45 4.61 5.28 0.17
CA VAL A 45 3.33 5.99 0.32
C VAL A 45 2.16 5.13 -0.17
N ALA A 46 2.30 4.43 -1.30
CA ALA A 46 1.26 3.53 -1.79
C ALA A 46 0.98 2.38 -0.79
N LEU A 47 2.03 1.77 -0.25
CA LEU A 47 1.91 0.71 0.77
C LEU A 47 1.24 1.22 2.06
N ALA A 48 1.58 2.43 2.49
CA ALA A 48 0.94 3.07 3.62
C ALA A 48 -0.55 3.36 3.35
N ALA A 49 -0.89 3.80 2.14
CA ALA A 49 -2.29 4.03 1.74
C ALA A 49 -3.11 2.74 1.74
N ASP A 50 -2.55 1.64 1.22
CA ASP A 50 -3.21 0.34 1.25
C ASP A 50 -3.42 -0.19 2.66
N PHE A 51 -2.42 -0.05 3.53
CA PHE A 51 -2.55 -0.37 4.95
C PHE A 51 -3.68 0.43 5.59
N MET A 52 -3.69 1.75 5.41
CA MET A 52 -4.72 2.61 5.99
C MET A 52 -6.11 2.28 5.49
N ARG A 53 -6.28 1.95 4.21
CA ARG A 53 -7.57 1.54 3.64
C ARG A 53 -8.16 0.31 4.33
N ILE A 54 -7.31 -0.59 4.82
CA ILE A 54 -7.73 -1.86 5.43
C ILE A 54 -7.90 -1.72 6.95
N PHE A 55 -6.99 -1.02 7.63
CA PHE A 55 -6.91 -1.01 9.09
C PHE A 55 -7.41 0.28 9.75
N CYS A 56 -7.41 1.41 9.04
CA CYS A 56 -7.78 2.70 9.60
C CYS A 56 -9.21 3.07 9.17
N THR A 57 -10.14 3.11 10.12
CA THR A 57 -11.53 3.58 9.88
C THR A 57 -11.64 5.10 9.88
N ASP A 58 -10.76 5.80 10.59
CA ASP A 58 -10.66 7.26 10.62
C ASP A 58 -9.36 7.70 9.92
N GLN A 59 -9.48 8.55 8.90
CA GLN A 59 -8.38 8.97 8.02
C GLN A 59 -7.78 10.32 8.47
N THR A 60 -7.70 10.60 9.77
CA THR A 60 -7.07 11.85 10.24
C THR A 60 -5.58 11.92 9.93
N MET A 61 -4.91 10.77 9.78
CA MET A 61 -3.53 10.68 9.29
C MET A 61 -3.53 10.58 7.77
N SER A 62 -2.58 11.22 7.09
CA SER A 62 -2.37 10.96 5.66
C SER A 62 -1.43 9.77 5.44
N ALA A 63 -1.53 9.09 4.29
CA ALA A 63 -0.61 8.01 3.93
C ALA A 63 0.85 8.46 3.86
N ALA A 64 1.11 9.69 3.42
CA ALA A 64 2.45 10.28 3.44
C ALA A 64 2.96 10.45 4.89
N SER A 65 2.13 10.96 5.79
CA SER A 65 2.49 11.10 7.21
C SER A 65 2.76 9.76 7.89
N LEU A 66 2.05 8.69 7.50
CA LEU A 66 2.32 7.34 7.98
C LEU A 66 3.66 6.82 7.44
N ALA A 67 3.92 6.96 6.14
CA ALA A 67 5.21 6.59 5.55
C ALA A 67 6.38 7.34 6.20
N ASP A 68 6.23 8.65 6.44
CA ASP A 68 7.23 9.46 7.14
C ASP A 68 7.43 9.03 8.60
N CYS A 69 6.38 8.55 9.27
CA CYS A 69 6.49 8.00 10.62
C CYS A 69 7.29 6.69 10.60
N LEU A 70 7.00 5.79 9.66
CA LEU A 70 7.72 4.53 9.49
C LEU A 70 9.18 4.73 9.06
N ASP A 71 9.49 5.76 8.28
CA ASP A 71 10.85 6.09 7.89
C ASP A 71 11.68 6.63 9.06
N ARG A 72 11.05 7.42 9.94
CA ARG A 72 11.71 7.96 11.15
C ARG A 72 11.84 6.92 12.26
N ASP A 73 10.87 6.04 12.40
CA ASP A 73 10.75 5.23 13.60
C ASP A 73 11.83 4.14 13.71
N LYS A 74 12.36 3.51 12.67
CA LYS A 74 13.48 2.51 12.72
C LYS A 74 13.51 1.47 13.89
N ALA A 75 12.50 1.38 14.73
CA ALA A 75 12.47 0.48 15.87
C ALA A 75 12.55 -0.97 15.38
N ASP A 76 13.22 -1.80 16.17
CA ASP A 76 13.25 -3.24 15.92
C ASP A 76 11.81 -3.78 16.07
N GLY A 77 11.29 -4.42 15.02
CA GLY A 77 9.93 -4.96 15.03
C GLY A 77 9.27 -5.05 13.66
N ALA A 78 8.11 -5.71 13.61
CA ALA A 78 7.32 -5.83 12.39
C ALA A 78 6.78 -4.47 11.96
N LEU A 79 6.80 -4.17 10.65
CA LEU A 79 6.26 -2.91 10.12
C LEU A 79 4.80 -2.69 10.48
N PHE A 80 4.03 -3.76 10.60
CA PHE A 80 2.65 -3.71 11.06
C PHE A 80 2.51 -3.04 12.45
N GLU A 81 3.26 -3.51 13.44
CA GLU A 81 3.18 -3.02 14.82
C GLU A 81 3.63 -1.55 14.91
N ARG A 82 4.66 -1.21 14.14
CA ARG A 82 5.14 0.16 14.00
C ARG A 82 4.10 1.06 13.36
N ALA A 83 3.41 0.59 12.31
CA ALA A 83 2.33 1.33 11.67
C ALA A 83 1.16 1.57 12.64
N MET A 84 0.77 0.56 13.43
CA MET A 84 -0.25 0.72 14.47
C MET A 84 0.17 1.74 15.54
N THR A 85 1.44 1.75 15.94
CA THR A 85 1.99 2.73 16.88
C THR A 85 1.92 4.16 16.31
N CYS A 86 2.34 4.34 15.05
CA CYS A 86 2.26 5.61 14.34
C CYS A 86 0.83 6.15 14.25
N VAL A 87 -0.15 5.31 13.88
CA VAL A 87 -1.56 5.70 13.78
C VAL A 87 -2.14 6.04 15.16
N SER A 88 -1.83 5.23 16.18
CA SER A 88 -2.38 5.39 17.53
C SER A 88 -1.84 6.63 18.25
N ALA A 89 -0.60 7.06 17.97
CA ALA A 89 -0.02 8.28 18.53
C ALA A 89 -0.83 9.55 18.18
N LEU A 90 -1.50 9.56 17.02
CA LEU A 90 -2.39 10.67 16.64
C LEU A 90 -3.76 10.60 17.32
N SER A 91 -4.25 9.40 17.64
CA SER A 91 -5.51 9.21 18.36
C SER A 91 -5.40 9.60 19.84
N GLY A 92 -4.23 9.42 20.47
CA GLY A 92 -3.99 9.76 21.88
C GLY A 92 -3.65 11.23 22.14
N SER A 93 -3.45 12.04 21.09
CA SER A 93 -3.14 13.48 21.20
C SER A 93 -4.40 14.38 21.19
N ARG A 94 -5.59 13.78 21.30
CA ARG A 94 -6.88 14.47 21.39
C ARG A 94 -7.44 14.45 22.80
#